data_AF-A0A2N2ZHB9-F1
#
_entry.id   AF-A0A2N2ZHB9-F1
#
_cell.length_a   1.000
_cell.length_b   1.000
_cell.length_c   1.000
_cell.angle_alpha   90.00
_cell.angle_beta   90.00
_cell.angle_gamma   90.00
#
_symmetry.space_group_name_H-M   'P 1'
#
loop_
_entity.id
_entity.type
_entity.pdbx_description
1 polymer ?
#
loop_
_entity_poly.entity_id
_entity_poly.type
_entity_poly.pdbx_seq_one_letter_code
_entity_poly.pdbx_strand_id
1 'polypeptide(L)'
;QLEILLSTGERVDGSSLFSNMEAGSSDLYVVPKYRTAFLNPFAEIPTIDILCSYFNKDGEPLVSSPENIMFKAHKTLEEKTGYTLDVMGELEYYVISEKEDLFPAKDQRSYHESMPFAKWEVLRLEAMQAIAMAGGQIKYGHSEVGNFSDDKYNYEQNEIEFLPCPMDEAADQLIIAKWIIFMLGYKYGVNISFAPKITVGKAGSGLHIHMKLKKDGKTASIENGKLSDAAKRVIAGILDISQSLTAFGNTIPTAYLRLVPHQEAPTNICWGDRNRSVLIRVPLGWTGDACKMAHIANPLHNEEDKDFSEKQTFEMRCPDGSANIYLLLGGLAVGARHGLEMENSLKLAEELYVNVNIFDKENKIILDKLKQLPSSCWESAEYLLEQKDVYIKYGIFSEGMINDLAKQLKSYNDENLSERLYGKKEAIKKLVEEFIHC
;
A
#
# COMPACT_ATOMS: atom_id res chain seq x y z
N GLN A 1 -5.45 -4.25 38.48
CA GLN A 1 -4.48 -4.66 37.44
C GLN A 1 -4.83 -4.07 36.09
N LEU A 2 -6.06 -4.27 35.57
CA LEU A 2 -6.50 -3.65 34.29
C LEU A 2 -6.39 -2.11 34.28
N GLU A 3 -6.84 -1.43 35.34
CA GLU A 3 -6.73 0.03 35.45
C GLU A 3 -5.29 0.53 35.36
N ILE A 4 -4.34 -0.18 35.98
CA ILE A 4 -2.92 0.14 35.90
C ILE A 4 -2.42 -0.06 34.47
N LEU A 5 -2.68 -1.22 33.87
CA LEU A 5 -2.24 -1.54 32.50
C LEU A 5 -2.74 -0.52 31.48
N LEU A 6 -4.01 -0.12 31.58
CA LEU A 6 -4.56 0.90 30.69
C LEU A 6 -3.89 2.25 30.96
N SER A 7 -3.76 2.65 32.22
CA SER A 7 -3.23 3.97 32.59
C SER A 7 -1.73 4.17 32.33
N THR A 8 -0.91 3.12 32.44
CA THR A 8 0.55 3.22 32.40
C THR A 8 1.20 2.44 31.27
N GLY A 9 0.46 1.58 30.57
CA GLY A 9 1.04 0.57 29.68
C GLY A 9 1.83 -0.49 30.47
N GLU A 10 2.75 -1.17 29.78
CA GLU A 10 3.64 -2.18 30.34
C GLU A 10 5.06 -2.04 29.77
N ARG A 11 6.07 -2.61 30.44
CA ARG A 11 7.44 -2.69 29.91
C ARG A 11 7.62 -3.88 28.99
N VAL A 12 8.37 -3.68 27.92
CA VAL A 12 8.73 -4.72 26.95
C VAL A 12 10.21 -4.64 26.58
N ASP A 13 10.78 -5.80 26.23
CA ASP A 13 12.11 -5.88 25.64
C ASP A 13 12.07 -5.44 24.18
N GLY A 14 12.50 -4.21 23.92
CA GLY A 14 12.57 -3.62 22.59
C GLY A 14 13.61 -4.25 21.68
N SER A 15 14.63 -4.93 22.21
CA SER A 15 15.65 -5.59 21.37
C SER A 15 15.08 -6.77 20.57
N SER A 16 14.00 -7.37 21.07
CA SER A 16 13.23 -8.42 20.38
C SER A 16 12.21 -7.86 19.38
N LEU A 17 11.87 -6.57 19.46
CA LEU A 17 10.85 -5.93 18.62
C LEU A 17 11.46 -5.09 17.50
N PHE A 18 12.65 -4.52 17.73
CA PHE A 18 13.33 -3.63 16.81
C PHE A 18 14.77 -4.10 16.62
N SER A 19 15.14 -4.41 15.38
CA SER A 19 16.46 -4.96 15.04
C SER A 19 17.64 -4.04 15.36
N ASN A 20 17.39 -2.76 15.63
CA ASN A 20 18.42 -1.71 15.71
C ASN A 20 18.44 -0.99 17.08
N MET A 21 17.97 -1.65 18.13
CA MET A 21 18.09 -1.11 19.48
C MET A 21 19.42 -1.52 20.11
N GLU A 22 20.15 -0.54 20.64
CA GLU A 22 21.33 -0.84 21.45
C GLU A 22 20.89 -1.54 22.73
N ALA A 23 21.64 -2.56 23.15
CA ALA A 23 21.28 -3.37 24.33
C ALA A 23 21.07 -2.51 25.60
N GLY A 24 21.77 -1.37 25.71
CA GLY A 24 21.66 -0.43 26.84
C GLY A 24 20.42 0.50 26.81
N SER A 25 19.63 0.48 25.74
CA SER A 25 18.40 1.27 25.58
C SER A 25 17.18 0.42 25.20
N SER A 26 17.29 -0.91 25.38
CA SER A 26 16.31 -1.91 24.93
C SER A 26 15.00 -1.91 25.70
N ASP A 27 14.96 -1.51 26.97
CA ASP A 27 13.72 -1.43 27.74
C ASP A 27 12.81 -0.31 27.20
N LEU A 28 11.63 -0.70 26.71
CA LEU A 28 10.59 0.21 26.21
C LEU A 28 9.32 0.10 27.03
N TYR A 29 8.47 1.12 26.91
CA TYR A 29 7.08 1.01 27.32
C TYR A 29 6.18 0.80 26.11
N VAL A 30 5.19 -0.08 26.25
CA VAL A 30 4.12 -0.30 25.30
C VAL A 30 2.82 0.21 25.91
N VAL A 31 2.15 1.17 25.25
CA VAL A 31 0.99 1.87 25.82
C VAL A 31 -0.22 1.71 24.88
N PRO A 32 -1.37 1.25 25.38
CA PRO A 32 -2.58 1.04 24.57
C PRO A 32 -3.12 2.32 23.91
N LYS A 33 -3.39 2.26 22.59
CA LYS A 33 -4.14 3.28 21.86
C LYS A 33 -5.63 2.97 21.93
N TYR A 34 -6.34 3.53 22.90
CA TYR A 34 -7.76 3.20 23.15
C TYR A 34 -8.67 3.31 21.92
N ARG A 35 -8.40 4.25 21.00
CA ARG A 35 -9.16 4.41 19.75
C ARG A 35 -9.11 3.20 18.80
N THR A 36 -8.19 2.27 19.04
CA THR A 36 -7.97 1.05 18.23
C THR A 36 -8.55 -0.20 18.88
N ALA A 37 -9.28 -0.08 19.98
CA ALA A 37 -9.83 -1.23 20.69
C ALA A 37 -10.96 -1.88 19.87
N PHE A 38 -10.91 -3.20 19.67
CA PHE A 38 -11.98 -3.98 19.05
C PHE A 38 -12.11 -5.36 19.70
N LEU A 39 -13.29 -5.98 19.57
CA LEU A 39 -13.49 -7.37 20.01
C LEU A 39 -12.79 -8.32 19.03
N ASN A 40 -11.89 -9.15 19.55
CA ASN A 40 -11.19 -10.15 18.75
C ASN A 40 -12.21 -11.16 18.18
N PRO A 41 -12.37 -11.26 16.85
CA PRO A 41 -13.38 -12.13 16.24
C PRO A 41 -13.02 -13.62 16.28
N PHE A 42 -11.80 -13.98 16.69
CA PHE A 42 -11.28 -15.34 16.69
C PHE A 42 -11.02 -15.92 18.09
N ALA A 43 -11.01 -15.09 19.13
CA ALA A 43 -10.72 -15.51 20.49
C ALA A 43 -11.88 -16.35 21.08
N GLU A 44 -11.55 -17.52 21.66
CA GLU A 44 -12.54 -18.39 22.34
C GLU A 44 -13.15 -17.70 23.57
N ILE A 45 -12.33 -16.99 24.33
CA ILE A 45 -12.75 -16.15 25.45
C ILE A 45 -12.96 -14.74 24.90
N PRO A 46 -14.11 -14.06 25.18
CA PRO A 46 -14.33 -12.68 24.76
C PRO A 46 -13.14 -11.79 25.15
N THR A 47 -12.40 -11.34 24.13
CA THR A 47 -11.13 -10.62 24.28
C THR A 47 -11.20 -9.32 23.51
N ILE A 48 -10.61 -8.26 24.07
CA ILE A 48 -10.42 -6.98 23.41
C ILE A 48 -8.97 -6.90 22.96
N ASP A 49 -8.76 -6.70 21.66
CA ASP A 49 -7.45 -6.37 21.11
C ASP A 49 -7.31 -4.86 21.03
N ILE A 50 -6.12 -4.34 21.33
CA ILE A 50 -5.81 -2.91 21.27
C ILE A 50 -4.40 -2.75 20.69
N LEU A 51 -4.25 -1.95 19.64
CA LEU A 51 -2.93 -1.57 19.14
C LEU A 51 -2.24 -0.65 20.13
N CYS A 52 -0.92 -0.73 20.22
CA CYS A 52 -0.14 0.04 21.18
C CYS A 52 0.90 0.91 20.48
N SER A 53 1.29 2.01 21.13
CA SER A 53 2.43 2.83 20.75
C SER A 53 3.62 2.54 21.68
N TYR A 54 4.83 2.77 21.18
CA TYR A 54 6.07 2.53 21.92
C TYR A 54 6.65 3.83 22.46
N PHE A 55 7.16 3.80 23.70
CA PHE A 55 7.80 4.94 24.36
C PHE A 55 9.15 4.53 24.94
N ASN A 56 10.09 5.48 24.95
CA ASN A 56 11.43 5.28 25.50
C ASN A 56 11.41 5.38 27.05
N LYS A 57 12.57 5.13 27.68
CA LYS A 57 12.75 5.22 29.14
C LYS A 57 12.38 6.59 29.76
N ASP A 58 12.41 7.64 28.95
CA ASP A 58 12.13 9.02 29.34
C ASP A 58 10.65 9.39 29.15
N GLY A 59 9.82 8.45 28.68
CA GLY A 59 8.37 8.64 28.47
C GLY A 59 8.03 9.35 27.16
N GLU A 60 8.98 9.46 26.24
CA GLU A 60 8.77 10.09 24.93
C GLU A 60 8.44 9.03 23.86
N PRO A 61 7.62 9.36 22.84
CA PRO A 61 7.34 8.45 21.74
C PRO A 61 8.62 7.93 21.08
N LEU A 62 8.72 6.61 20.89
CA LEU A 62 9.90 5.98 20.33
C LEU A 62 10.19 6.52 18.92
N VAL A 63 11.34 7.14 18.74
CA VAL A 63 11.71 7.84 17.50
C VAL A 63 11.79 6.91 16.29
N SER A 64 12.20 5.66 16.50
CA SER A 64 12.33 4.62 15.47
C SER A 64 11.03 3.83 15.21
N SER A 65 9.97 4.04 16.00
CA SER A 65 8.70 3.36 15.78
C SER A 65 8.11 3.80 14.43
N PRO A 66 7.78 2.85 13.51
CA PRO A 66 7.15 3.18 12.24
C PRO A 66 5.88 4.03 12.38
N GLU A 67 5.07 3.72 13.40
CA GLU A 67 3.82 4.46 13.69
C GLU A 67 4.10 5.92 14.06
N ASN A 68 5.08 6.16 14.94
CA ASN A 68 5.48 7.52 15.33
C ASN A 68 6.11 8.29 14.15
N ILE A 69 6.89 7.62 13.29
CA ILE A 69 7.45 8.24 12.08
C ILE A 69 6.33 8.71 11.15
N MET A 70 5.34 7.86 10.88
CA MET A 70 4.18 8.21 10.06
C MET A 70 3.39 9.37 10.67
N PHE A 71 3.13 9.32 11.99
CA PHE A 71 2.46 10.40 12.70
C PHE A 71 3.22 11.73 12.57
N LYS A 72 4.54 11.74 12.82
CA LYS A 72 5.39 12.92 12.62
C LYS A 72 5.34 13.43 11.18
N ALA A 73 5.36 12.52 10.20
CA ALA A 73 5.32 12.89 8.78
C ALA A 73 4.01 13.60 8.43
N HIS A 74 2.88 13.03 8.85
CA HIS A 74 1.55 13.58 8.59
C HIS A 74 1.35 14.92 9.31
N LYS A 75 1.72 14.99 10.58
CA LYS A 75 1.64 16.22 11.37
C LYS A 75 2.52 17.33 10.77
N THR A 76 3.72 16.99 10.32
CA THR A 76 4.62 17.97 9.69
C THR A 76 4.08 18.46 8.35
N LEU A 77 3.45 17.58 7.57
CA LEU A 77 2.74 17.99 6.34
C LEU A 77 1.68 19.06 6.67
N GLU A 78 0.84 18.82 7.68
CA GLU A 78 -0.18 19.78 8.11
C GLU A 78 0.43 21.10 8.61
N GLU A 79 1.38 21.04 9.53
CA GLU A 79 2.00 22.23 10.13
C GLU A 79 2.76 23.11 9.12
N LYS A 80 3.35 22.52 8.08
CA LYS A 80 4.15 23.25 7.08
C LYS A 80 3.35 23.73 5.89
N THR A 81 2.23 23.07 5.56
CA THR A 81 1.51 23.33 4.30
C THR A 81 0.03 23.66 4.49
N GLY A 82 -0.55 23.32 5.64
CA GLY A 82 -1.98 23.41 5.92
C GLY A 82 -2.81 22.32 5.23
N TYR A 83 -2.17 21.28 4.68
CA TYR A 83 -2.85 20.16 4.03
C TYR A 83 -2.72 18.86 4.84
N THR A 84 -3.69 17.98 4.68
CA THR A 84 -3.68 16.60 5.22
C THR A 84 -4.03 15.60 4.12
N LEU A 85 -3.85 14.31 4.41
CA LEU A 85 -4.15 13.21 3.49
C LEU A 85 -5.12 12.22 4.13
N ASP A 86 -6.28 12.01 3.50
CA ASP A 86 -7.04 10.79 3.71
C ASP A 86 -6.49 9.72 2.73
N VAL A 87 -6.39 8.47 3.18
CA VAL A 87 -5.74 7.37 2.46
C VAL A 87 -6.64 6.14 2.46
N MET A 88 -6.62 5.35 1.39
CA MET A 88 -7.13 3.97 1.36
C MET A 88 -6.14 3.04 0.66
N GLY A 89 -6.17 1.76 1.02
CA GLY A 89 -5.43 0.71 0.32
C GLY A 89 -6.35 -0.20 -0.48
N GLU A 90 -5.84 -0.71 -1.59
CA GLU A 90 -6.39 -1.82 -2.38
C GLU A 90 -5.56 -3.07 -2.04
N LEU A 91 -6.04 -3.92 -1.13
CA LEU A 91 -5.24 -5.01 -0.58
C LEU A 91 -5.47 -6.31 -1.34
N GLU A 92 -4.55 -6.65 -2.25
CA GLU A 92 -4.58 -7.89 -3.02
C GLU A 92 -3.86 -9.03 -2.29
N TYR A 93 -4.39 -10.25 -2.41
CA TYR A 93 -3.81 -11.46 -1.83
C TYR A 93 -4.25 -12.70 -2.59
N TYR A 94 -3.48 -13.78 -2.49
CA TYR A 94 -3.86 -15.09 -2.99
C TYR A 94 -4.34 -16.00 -1.86
N VAL A 95 -5.39 -16.77 -2.16
CA VAL A 95 -5.78 -17.95 -1.42
C VAL A 95 -5.26 -19.16 -2.18
N ILE A 96 -4.42 -19.96 -1.51
CA ILE A 96 -3.81 -21.17 -2.04
C ILE A 96 -4.49 -22.36 -1.35
N SER A 97 -5.26 -23.12 -2.13
CA SER A 97 -6.05 -24.25 -1.65
C SER A 97 -5.76 -25.52 -2.42
N GLU A 98 -6.15 -26.67 -1.90
CA GLU A 98 -6.13 -27.91 -2.69
C GLU A 98 -6.90 -27.74 -4.00
N LYS A 99 -6.39 -28.38 -5.06
CA LYS A 99 -6.98 -28.33 -6.38
C LYS A 99 -8.34 -29.04 -6.40
N GLU A 100 -9.33 -28.37 -6.98
CA GLU A 100 -10.67 -28.90 -7.21
C GLU A 100 -10.98 -28.94 -8.72
N ASP A 101 -11.52 -30.07 -9.20
CA ASP A 101 -11.85 -30.26 -10.62
C ASP A 101 -13.25 -29.76 -11.01
N LEU A 102 -14.15 -29.56 -10.05
CA LEU A 102 -15.48 -29.03 -10.32
C LEU A 102 -15.41 -27.52 -10.55
N PHE A 103 -16.06 -27.03 -11.60
CA PHE A 103 -16.08 -25.60 -11.96
C PHE A 103 -14.69 -24.95 -11.97
N PRO A 104 -13.74 -25.49 -12.77
CA PRO A 104 -12.39 -24.96 -12.79
C PRO A 104 -12.43 -23.53 -13.33
N ALA A 105 -11.76 -22.62 -12.63
CA ALA A 105 -11.62 -21.26 -13.09
C ALA A 105 -10.73 -21.20 -14.35
N LYS A 106 -10.96 -20.16 -15.16
CA LYS A 106 -10.15 -19.93 -16.35
C LYS A 106 -8.92 -19.13 -15.96
N ASP A 107 -7.78 -19.60 -16.45
CA ASP A 107 -6.49 -18.98 -16.21
C ASP A 107 -6.51 -17.47 -16.51
N GLN A 108 -6.17 -16.66 -15.50
CA GLN A 108 -6.10 -15.19 -15.57
C GLN A 108 -7.40 -14.50 -16.00
N ARG A 109 -8.57 -15.05 -15.64
CA ARG A 109 -9.88 -14.50 -16.01
C ARG A 109 -10.88 -14.44 -14.85
N SER A 110 -10.40 -14.34 -13.62
CA SER A 110 -11.26 -14.36 -12.43
C SER A 110 -11.73 -12.98 -11.96
N TYR A 111 -11.42 -11.90 -12.69
CA TYR A 111 -11.76 -10.53 -12.28
C TYR A 111 -13.28 -10.35 -12.17
N HIS A 112 -13.77 -10.07 -10.96
CA HIS A 112 -15.21 -10.03 -10.61
C HIS A 112 -16.00 -11.31 -10.92
N GLU A 113 -15.31 -12.46 -11.01
CA GLU A 113 -15.96 -13.75 -11.16
C GLU A 113 -16.67 -14.18 -9.87
N SER A 114 -17.77 -14.91 -9.99
CA SER A 114 -18.59 -15.37 -8.85
C SER A 114 -18.38 -16.85 -8.54
N MET A 115 -18.81 -17.27 -7.34
CA MET A 115 -19.00 -18.70 -7.06
C MET A 115 -19.96 -19.33 -8.10
N PRO A 116 -19.68 -20.54 -8.66
CA PRO A 116 -18.72 -21.55 -8.22
C PRO A 116 -17.32 -21.50 -8.89
N PHE A 117 -17.02 -20.50 -9.71
CA PHE A 117 -15.71 -20.38 -10.37
C PHE A 117 -14.69 -19.65 -9.51
N ALA A 118 -15.10 -18.62 -8.76
CA ALA A 118 -14.34 -18.10 -7.63
C ALA A 118 -14.69 -18.91 -6.37
N LYS A 119 -13.75 -19.68 -5.86
CA LYS A 119 -13.94 -20.67 -4.79
C LYS A 119 -13.92 -20.04 -3.40
N TRP A 120 -13.22 -18.93 -3.24
CA TRP A 120 -12.93 -18.34 -1.93
C TRP A 120 -13.70 -17.06 -1.65
N GLU A 121 -14.82 -16.86 -2.33
CA GLU A 121 -15.78 -15.79 -2.02
C GLU A 121 -16.24 -15.83 -0.56
N VAL A 122 -16.46 -17.03 0.01
CA VAL A 122 -16.85 -17.20 1.43
C VAL A 122 -15.79 -16.65 2.39
N LEU A 123 -14.51 -16.95 2.15
CA LEU A 123 -13.41 -16.44 2.96
C LEU A 123 -13.34 -14.91 2.85
N ARG A 124 -13.46 -14.35 1.64
CA ARG A 124 -13.46 -12.91 1.41
C ARG A 124 -14.62 -12.22 2.13
N LEU A 125 -15.82 -12.78 2.09
CA LEU A 125 -16.99 -12.24 2.81
C LEU A 125 -16.80 -12.28 4.33
N GLU A 126 -16.28 -13.37 4.88
CA GLU A 126 -16.01 -13.46 6.32
C GLU A 126 -14.89 -12.47 6.73
N ALA A 127 -13.86 -12.31 5.89
CA ALA A 127 -12.80 -11.32 6.11
C ALA A 127 -13.37 -9.90 6.15
N MET A 128 -14.21 -9.54 5.16
CA MET A 128 -14.84 -8.22 5.12
C MET A 128 -15.72 -7.97 6.36
N GLN A 129 -16.48 -8.98 6.80
CA GLN A 129 -17.29 -8.86 8.01
C GLN A 129 -16.44 -8.67 9.27
N ALA A 130 -15.39 -9.47 9.45
CA ALA A 130 -14.49 -9.37 10.59
C ALA A 130 -13.72 -8.04 10.62
N ILE A 131 -13.25 -7.57 9.46
CA ILE A 131 -12.59 -6.26 9.31
C ILE A 131 -13.54 -5.13 9.70
N ALA A 132 -14.79 -5.16 9.21
CA ALA A 132 -15.80 -4.16 9.57
C ALA A 132 -16.12 -4.17 11.07
N MET A 133 -16.19 -5.36 11.70
CA MET A 133 -16.36 -5.49 13.15
C MET A 133 -15.17 -4.95 13.95
N ALA A 134 -13.96 -5.00 13.37
CA ALA A 134 -12.76 -4.40 13.93
C ALA A 134 -12.64 -2.88 13.65
N GLY A 135 -13.64 -2.26 13.02
CA GLY A 135 -13.68 -0.83 12.72
C GLY A 135 -13.14 -0.44 11.36
N GLY A 136 -12.72 -1.40 10.52
CA GLY A 136 -12.23 -1.15 9.18
C GLY A 136 -13.35 -0.63 8.25
N GLN A 137 -13.04 0.41 7.47
CA GLN A 137 -13.99 1.03 6.55
C GLN A 137 -13.82 0.43 5.16
N ILE A 138 -14.63 -0.57 4.83
CA ILE A 138 -14.54 -1.29 3.55
C ILE A 138 -15.45 -0.63 2.50
N LYS A 139 -14.93 -0.49 1.29
CA LYS A 139 -15.70 -0.05 0.12
C LYS A 139 -16.38 -1.25 -0.55
N TYR A 140 -15.60 -2.24 -0.97
CA TYR A 140 -16.07 -3.55 -1.47
C TYR A 140 -14.89 -4.54 -1.56
N GLY A 141 -15.17 -5.80 -1.91
CA GLY A 141 -14.15 -6.79 -2.22
C GLY A 141 -14.59 -7.65 -3.39
N HIS A 142 -13.62 -8.18 -4.13
CA HIS A 142 -13.87 -8.98 -5.33
C HIS A 142 -12.77 -10.01 -5.55
N SER A 143 -13.05 -10.96 -6.43
CA SER A 143 -12.03 -11.81 -7.04
C SER A 143 -11.21 -10.96 -8.02
N GLU A 144 -9.91 -11.15 -8.01
CA GLU A 144 -8.98 -10.44 -8.87
C GLU A 144 -8.67 -11.27 -10.13
N VAL A 145 -7.91 -10.68 -11.07
CA VAL A 145 -7.58 -11.29 -12.37
C VAL A 145 -6.80 -12.59 -12.20
N GLY A 146 -5.92 -12.66 -11.20
CA GLY A 146 -5.06 -13.80 -10.92
C GLY A 146 -5.84 -15.04 -10.52
N ASN A 147 -5.85 -16.03 -11.41
CA ASN A 147 -6.33 -17.37 -11.09
C ASN A 147 -5.57 -18.39 -11.92
N PHE A 148 -5.05 -19.45 -11.28
CA PHE A 148 -4.36 -20.56 -11.93
C PHE A 148 -4.27 -21.78 -11.01
N SER A 149 -3.84 -22.91 -11.56
CA SER A 149 -3.63 -24.15 -10.81
C SER A 149 -2.30 -24.81 -11.19
N ASP A 150 -1.74 -25.58 -10.28
CA ASP A 150 -0.70 -26.57 -10.60
C ASP A 150 -1.25 -28.00 -10.45
N ASP A 151 -0.38 -28.98 -10.20
CA ASP A 151 -0.79 -30.38 -10.01
C ASP A 151 -1.53 -30.61 -8.68
N LYS A 152 -1.33 -29.74 -7.69
CA LYS A 152 -1.79 -29.94 -6.31
C LYS A 152 -2.69 -28.80 -5.80
N TYR A 153 -2.44 -27.58 -6.23
CA TYR A 153 -3.07 -26.39 -5.66
C TYR A 153 -3.78 -25.52 -6.71
N ASN A 154 -4.85 -24.88 -6.25
CA ASN A 154 -5.46 -23.72 -6.88
C ASN A 154 -4.94 -22.45 -6.22
N TYR A 155 -4.69 -21.43 -7.04
CA TYR A 155 -4.23 -20.11 -6.63
C TYR A 155 -5.28 -19.10 -7.09
N GLU A 156 -6.01 -18.51 -6.15
CA GLU A 156 -7.08 -17.56 -6.43
C GLU A 156 -6.77 -16.20 -5.80
N GLN A 157 -6.59 -15.19 -6.64
CA GLN A 157 -6.36 -13.82 -6.21
C GLN A 157 -7.67 -13.16 -5.81
N ASN A 158 -7.61 -12.41 -4.73
CA ASN A 158 -8.70 -11.68 -4.12
C ASN A 158 -8.23 -10.29 -3.74
N GLU A 159 -9.16 -9.35 -3.66
CA GLU A 159 -8.90 -7.99 -3.22
C GLU A 159 -9.99 -7.51 -2.26
N ILE A 160 -9.57 -6.72 -1.27
CA ILE A 160 -10.46 -5.92 -0.41
C ILE A 160 -10.02 -4.45 -0.54
N GLU A 161 -10.94 -3.60 -1.01
CA GLU A 161 -10.76 -2.17 -1.12
C GLU A 161 -11.35 -1.44 0.10
N PHE A 162 -10.60 -0.47 0.62
CA PHE A 162 -11.01 0.35 1.75
C PHE A 162 -11.62 1.70 1.29
N LEU A 163 -12.23 2.43 2.21
CA LEU A 163 -12.63 3.82 2.03
C LEU A 163 -11.51 4.76 2.49
N PRO A 164 -11.35 5.95 1.86
CA PRO A 164 -10.38 6.94 2.33
C PRO A 164 -10.70 7.41 3.75
N CYS A 165 -9.75 7.27 4.65
CA CYS A 165 -9.82 7.74 6.04
C CYS A 165 -8.49 8.39 6.46
N PRO A 166 -8.39 9.04 7.63
CA PRO A 166 -7.12 9.60 8.10
C PRO A 166 -5.98 8.58 8.05
N MET A 167 -4.77 9.05 7.72
CA MET A 167 -3.62 8.19 7.42
C MET A 167 -3.26 7.18 8.53
N ASP A 168 -3.46 7.55 9.79
CA ASP A 168 -3.22 6.69 10.95
C ASP A 168 -4.27 5.59 11.11
N GLU A 169 -5.54 5.91 10.87
CA GLU A 169 -6.62 4.92 10.78
C GLU A 169 -6.42 3.98 9.58
N ALA A 170 -5.98 4.51 8.43
CA ALA A 170 -5.72 3.73 7.23
C ALA A 170 -4.60 2.70 7.45
N ALA A 171 -3.52 3.08 8.14
CA ALA A 171 -2.45 2.15 8.48
C ALA A 171 -2.92 1.05 9.45
N ASP A 172 -3.63 1.45 10.52
CA ASP A 172 -4.14 0.53 11.54
C ASP A 172 -5.08 -0.52 10.90
N GLN A 173 -6.05 -0.09 10.07
CA GLN A 173 -7.01 -1.02 9.45
C GLN A 173 -6.37 -1.97 8.43
N LEU A 174 -5.36 -1.54 7.68
CA LEU A 174 -4.67 -2.42 6.71
C LEU A 174 -3.87 -3.52 7.41
N ILE A 175 -3.22 -3.20 8.53
CA ILE A 175 -2.49 -4.19 9.34
C ILE A 175 -3.46 -5.20 9.97
N ILE A 176 -4.55 -4.71 10.57
CA ILE A 176 -5.60 -5.56 11.12
C ILE A 176 -6.21 -6.45 10.03
N ALA A 177 -6.43 -5.92 8.83
CA ALA A 177 -6.94 -6.69 7.71
C ALA A 177 -6.01 -7.82 7.27
N LYS A 178 -4.69 -7.55 7.13
CA LYS A 178 -3.72 -8.62 6.85
C LYS A 178 -3.80 -9.73 7.91
N TRP A 179 -3.84 -9.37 9.19
CA TRP A 179 -3.97 -10.32 10.29
C TRP A 179 -5.27 -11.14 10.21
N ILE A 180 -6.42 -10.49 9.99
CA ILE A 180 -7.72 -11.16 9.85
C ILE A 180 -7.71 -12.17 8.71
N ILE A 181 -7.17 -11.79 7.54
CA ILE A 181 -7.12 -12.68 6.38
C ILE A 181 -6.23 -13.89 6.69
N PHE A 182 -5.07 -13.71 7.33
CA PHE A 182 -4.22 -14.83 7.77
C PHE A 182 -4.92 -15.75 8.77
N MET A 183 -5.64 -15.19 9.76
CA MET A 183 -6.41 -15.97 10.74
C MET A 183 -7.50 -16.80 10.06
N LEU A 184 -8.15 -16.26 9.04
CA LEU A 184 -9.12 -17.00 8.23
C LEU A 184 -8.46 -18.08 7.37
N GLY A 185 -7.27 -17.82 6.82
CA GLY A 185 -6.46 -18.85 6.17
C GLY A 185 -6.24 -20.04 7.09
N TYR A 186 -5.78 -19.78 8.33
CA TYR A 186 -5.62 -20.80 9.35
C TYR A 186 -6.93 -21.52 9.69
N LYS A 187 -8.03 -20.77 9.89
CA LYS A 187 -9.37 -21.31 10.18
C LYS A 187 -9.86 -22.27 9.10
N TYR A 188 -9.64 -21.93 7.83
CA TYR A 188 -10.11 -22.72 6.68
C TYR A 188 -9.11 -23.77 6.19
N GLY A 189 -7.91 -23.84 6.78
CA GLY A 189 -6.86 -24.77 6.36
C GLY A 189 -6.28 -24.46 4.98
N VAL A 190 -6.28 -23.19 4.58
CA VAL A 190 -5.70 -22.71 3.31
C VAL A 190 -4.53 -21.78 3.57
N ASN A 191 -3.62 -21.69 2.61
CA ASN A 191 -2.48 -20.78 2.72
C ASN A 191 -2.84 -19.43 2.10
N ILE A 192 -2.57 -18.35 2.84
CA ILE A 192 -2.74 -16.96 2.37
C ILE A 192 -1.37 -16.41 2.02
N SER A 193 -1.28 -15.74 0.87
CA SER A 193 -0.07 -15.05 0.45
C SER A 193 -0.37 -13.63 0.01
N PHE A 194 0.35 -12.67 0.59
CA PHE A 194 0.44 -11.30 0.10
C PHE A 194 1.68 -11.10 -0.79
N ALA A 195 2.37 -12.19 -1.15
CA ALA A 195 3.61 -12.12 -1.92
C ALA A 195 3.37 -11.39 -3.25
N PRO A 196 4.22 -10.42 -3.62
CA PRO A 196 4.00 -9.61 -4.82
C PRO A 196 3.97 -10.44 -6.10
N LYS A 197 4.66 -11.57 -6.09
CA LYS A 197 4.71 -12.51 -7.20
C LYS A 197 4.77 -13.95 -6.70
N ILE A 198 3.79 -14.77 -7.11
CA ILE A 198 3.80 -16.22 -6.85
C ILE A 198 4.48 -16.99 -8.00
N THR A 199 4.24 -16.58 -9.25
CA THR A 199 4.84 -17.27 -10.39
C THR A 199 4.95 -16.36 -11.61
N VAL A 200 5.91 -16.64 -12.48
CA VAL A 200 6.16 -15.85 -13.69
C VAL A 200 5.00 -16.01 -14.68
N GLY A 201 4.56 -14.89 -15.26
CA GLY A 201 3.50 -14.88 -16.27
C GLY A 201 2.08 -14.96 -15.73
N LYS A 202 1.89 -14.97 -14.41
CA LYS A 202 0.59 -14.80 -13.75
C LYS A 202 0.53 -13.45 -13.06
N ALA A 203 -0.65 -12.93 -12.79
CA ALA A 203 -0.86 -11.67 -12.07
C ALA A 203 -0.11 -11.66 -10.74
N GLY A 204 0.48 -10.50 -10.41
CA GLY A 204 1.08 -10.26 -9.10
C GLY A 204 0.07 -9.66 -8.14
N SER A 205 0.41 -9.61 -6.85
CA SER A 205 -0.40 -8.94 -5.83
C SER A 205 0.16 -7.55 -5.51
N GLY A 206 -0.68 -6.53 -5.66
CA GLY A 206 -0.40 -5.14 -5.33
C GLY A 206 -0.98 -4.67 -3.99
N LEU A 207 -0.56 -3.47 -3.61
CA LEU A 207 -1.14 -2.66 -2.56
C LEU A 207 -1.23 -1.22 -3.08
N HIS A 208 -2.21 -0.92 -3.93
CA HIS A 208 -2.35 0.45 -4.41
C HIS A 208 -2.78 1.35 -3.26
N ILE A 209 -2.13 2.51 -3.13
CA ILE A 209 -2.44 3.48 -2.08
C ILE A 209 -3.08 4.70 -2.73
N HIS A 210 -4.37 4.89 -2.50
CA HIS A 210 -5.08 6.08 -2.93
C HIS A 210 -4.98 7.16 -1.87
N MET A 211 -4.78 8.39 -2.33
CA MET A 211 -4.66 9.58 -1.51
C MET A 211 -5.70 10.60 -1.93
N LYS A 212 -6.30 11.25 -0.93
CA LYS A 212 -7.16 12.42 -1.07
C LYS A 212 -6.54 13.56 -0.29
N LEU A 213 -6.11 14.59 -1.01
CA LEU A 213 -5.61 15.82 -0.40
C LEU A 213 -6.77 16.59 0.23
N LYS A 214 -6.57 17.04 1.46
CA LYS A 214 -7.55 17.84 2.21
C LYS A 214 -6.93 19.12 2.73
N LYS A 215 -7.79 20.14 2.87
CA LYS A 215 -7.47 21.41 3.51
C LYS A 215 -8.70 21.92 4.24
N ASP A 216 -8.54 22.34 5.49
CA ASP A 216 -9.63 22.83 6.34
C ASP A 216 -10.84 21.87 6.39
N GLY A 217 -10.57 20.56 6.40
CA GLY A 217 -11.57 19.50 6.46
C GLY A 217 -12.29 19.16 5.15
N LYS A 218 -12.02 19.84 4.03
CA LYS A 218 -12.63 19.60 2.72
C LYS A 218 -11.64 19.02 1.71
N THR A 219 -12.12 18.36 0.66
CA THR A 219 -11.24 17.94 -0.43
C THR A 219 -10.54 19.16 -1.05
N ALA A 220 -9.23 19.05 -1.21
CA ALA A 220 -8.40 19.95 -1.99
C ALA A 220 -7.84 19.25 -3.24
N SER A 221 -8.36 18.06 -3.59
CA SER A 221 -7.88 17.25 -4.72
C SER A 221 -8.40 17.77 -6.05
N ILE A 222 -9.58 18.37 -6.07
CA ILE A 222 -10.24 18.90 -7.27
C ILE A 222 -10.47 20.41 -7.11
N GLU A 223 -10.26 21.14 -8.20
CA GLU A 223 -10.64 22.53 -8.37
C GLU A 223 -11.29 22.71 -9.75
N ASN A 224 -12.49 23.31 -9.82
CA ASN A 224 -13.23 23.51 -11.06
C ASN A 224 -13.42 22.23 -11.91
N GLY A 225 -13.66 21.09 -11.26
CA GLY A 225 -13.88 19.80 -11.92
C GLY A 225 -12.61 19.16 -12.53
N LYS A 226 -11.43 19.70 -12.22
CA LYS A 226 -10.12 19.15 -12.64
C LYS A 226 -9.24 18.93 -11.42
N LEU A 227 -8.20 18.11 -11.58
CA LEU A 227 -7.19 17.96 -10.54
C LEU A 227 -6.58 19.33 -10.18
N SER A 228 -6.62 19.67 -8.89
CA SER A 228 -6.13 20.95 -8.39
C SER A 228 -4.61 21.08 -8.57
N ASP A 229 -4.12 22.31 -8.60
CA ASP A 229 -2.67 22.54 -8.64
C ASP A 229 -1.98 22.03 -7.36
N ALA A 230 -2.64 22.13 -6.19
CA ALA A 230 -2.12 21.55 -4.96
C ALA A 230 -1.93 20.02 -5.06
N ALA A 231 -2.89 19.31 -5.66
CA ALA A 231 -2.78 17.88 -5.87
C ALA A 231 -1.67 17.53 -6.88
N LYS A 232 -1.54 18.28 -7.99
CA LYS A 232 -0.42 18.10 -8.94
C LYS A 232 0.95 18.28 -8.28
N ARG A 233 1.08 19.26 -7.37
CA ARG A 233 2.33 19.49 -6.62
C ARG A 233 2.64 18.31 -5.71
N VAL A 234 1.64 17.76 -5.02
CA VAL A 234 1.79 16.53 -4.21
C VAL A 234 2.23 15.35 -5.08
N ILE A 235 1.57 15.14 -6.22
CA ILE A 235 1.95 14.08 -7.18
C ILE A 235 3.41 14.25 -7.61
N ALA A 236 3.82 15.46 -8.00
CA ALA A 236 5.22 15.73 -8.39
C ALA A 236 6.21 15.40 -7.27
N GLY A 237 5.91 15.78 -6.02
CA GLY A 237 6.75 15.46 -4.87
C GLY A 237 6.89 13.97 -4.61
N ILE A 238 5.79 13.21 -4.72
CA ILE A 238 5.80 11.74 -4.58
C ILE A 238 6.60 11.11 -5.73
N LEU A 239 6.43 11.57 -6.97
CA LEU A 239 7.19 11.08 -8.12
C LEU A 239 8.69 11.37 -7.98
N ASP A 240 9.07 12.54 -7.47
CA ASP A 240 10.46 12.96 -7.29
C ASP A 240 11.23 12.02 -6.33
N ILE A 241 10.56 11.52 -5.29
CA ILE A 241 11.12 10.55 -4.33
C ILE A 241 10.65 9.10 -4.55
N SER A 242 9.98 8.81 -5.66
CA SER A 242 9.32 7.51 -5.86
C SER A 242 10.30 6.32 -5.86
N GLN A 243 11.54 6.54 -6.29
CA GLN A 243 12.56 5.50 -6.26
C GLN A 243 12.91 5.09 -4.82
N SER A 244 13.10 6.04 -3.90
CA SER A 244 13.33 5.73 -2.49
C SER A 244 12.08 5.21 -1.77
N LEU A 245 10.87 5.60 -2.19
CA LEU A 245 9.62 5.08 -1.61
C LEU A 245 9.47 3.56 -1.74
N THR A 246 10.06 2.96 -2.78
CA THR A 246 10.08 1.49 -2.93
C THR A 246 10.80 0.79 -1.78
N ALA A 247 11.73 1.45 -1.08
CA ALA A 247 12.37 0.89 0.12
C ALA A 247 11.38 0.65 1.28
N PHE A 248 10.21 1.32 1.26
CA PHE A 248 9.13 1.10 2.23
C PHE A 248 7.97 0.28 1.65
N GLY A 249 7.70 0.42 0.35
CA GLY A 249 6.57 -0.19 -0.34
C GLY A 249 6.83 -1.55 -1.00
N ASN A 250 8.10 -1.92 -1.17
CA ASN A 250 8.57 -3.09 -1.92
C ASN A 250 9.81 -3.66 -1.20
N THR A 251 9.60 -4.35 -0.08
CA THR A 251 10.67 -4.57 0.93
C THR A 251 11.40 -5.91 0.82
N ILE A 252 11.08 -6.69 -0.21
CA ILE A 252 11.59 -8.05 -0.42
C ILE A 252 11.94 -8.30 -1.90
N PRO A 253 12.85 -9.24 -2.21
CA PRO A 253 13.28 -9.47 -3.59
C PRO A 253 12.16 -9.86 -4.57
N THR A 254 11.11 -10.54 -4.12
CA THR A 254 9.98 -10.94 -4.99
C THR A 254 9.13 -9.75 -5.47
N ALA A 255 9.19 -8.61 -4.79
CA ALA A 255 8.56 -7.36 -5.24
C ALA A 255 9.07 -6.94 -6.62
N TYR A 256 10.36 -7.13 -6.89
CA TYR A 256 10.98 -6.75 -8.14
C TYR A 256 10.81 -7.79 -9.26
N LEU A 257 10.20 -8.94 -8.94
CA LEU A 257 9.64 -9.85 -9.95
C LEU A 257 8.22 -9.46 -10.39
N ARG A 258 7.55 -8.59 -9.61
CA ARG A 258 6.31 -7.90 -9.98
C ARG A 258 6.62 -6.60 -10.75
N LEU A 259 7.58 -5.79 -10.29
CA LEU A 259 8.00 -4.54 -10.92
C LEU A 259 8.94 -4.77 -12.13
N VAL A 260 8.44 -5.49 -13.13
CA VAL A 260 9.19 -5.77 -14.37
C VAL A 260 8.57 -5.00 -15.53
N PRO A 261 9.37 -4.36 -16.41
CA PRO A 261 8.86 -3.70 -17.60
C PRO A 261 7.94 -4.61 -18.43
N HIS A 262 6.90 -4.02 -19.01
CA HIS A 262 5.88 -4.70 -19.84
C HIS A 262 4.94 -5.67 -19.09
N GLN A 263 4.94 -5.67 -17.75
CA GLN A 263 3.89 -6.30 -16.95
C GLN A 263 2.87 -5.26 -16.43
N GLU A 264 1.87 -5.72 -15.69
CA GLU A 264 0.76 -4.90 -15.18
C GLU A 264 1.18 -3.82 -14.19
N ALA A 265 2.27 -4.05 -13.44
CA ALA A 265 2.77 -3.09 -12.45
C ALA A 265 3.61 -1.99 -13.14
N PRO A 266 3.31 -0.70 -12.89
CA PRO A 266 3.99 0.40 -13.56
C PRO A 266 5.41 0.62 -13.01
N THR A 267 6.41 0.66 -13.90
CA THR A 267 7.81 0.95 -13.55
C THR A 267 8.25 2.36 -13.95
N ASN A 268 7.49 3.02 -14.83
CA ASN A 268 7.81 4.36 -15.34
C ASN A 268 7.37 5.44 -14.35
N ILE A 269 8.27 6.34 -13.98
CA ILE A 269 7.97 7.46 -13.08
C ILE A 269 7.24 8.55 -13.87
N CYS A 270 5.92 8.46 -13.88
CA CYS A 270 5.01 9.40 -14.51
C CYS A 270 3.61 9.32 -13.88
N TRP A 271 2.74 10.26 -14.22
CA TRP A 271 1.33 10.22 -13.80
C TRP A 271 0.36 10.46 -14.96
N GLY A 272 -0.89 10.05 -14.78
CA GLY A 272 -1.93 10.18 -15.81
C GLY A 272 -3.35 9.87 -15.30
N ASP A 273 -4.36 10.25 -16.07
CA ASP A 273 -5.79 10.18 -15.71
C ASP A 273 -6.50 8.90 -16.19
N ARG A 274 -5.93 8.19 -17.17
CA ARG A 274 -6.58 7.01 -17.79
C ARG A 274 -5.65 5.84 -18.01
N ASN A 275 -4.37 6.13 -18.22
CA ASN A 275 -3.39 5.11 -18.54
C ASN A 275 -3.10 4.26 -17.28
N ARG A 276 -3.15 2.93 -17.40
CA ARG A 276 -2.83 2.00 -16.29
C ARG A 276 -1.33 1.74 -16.13
N SER A 277 -0.50 2.25 -17.06
CA SER A 277 0.96 2.08 -17.07
C SER A 277 1.75 3.21 -16.42
N VAL A 278 1.05 4.20 -15.86
CA VAL A 278 1.65 5.30 -15.10
C VAL A 278 1.79 4.92 -13.64
N LEU A 279 2.80 5.44 -12.95
CA LEU A 279 3.07 5.15 -11.55
C LEU A 279 2.01 5.75 -10.61
N ILE A 280 1.67 7.02 -10.83
CA ILE A 280 0.56 7.67 -10.14
C ILE A 280 -0.63 7.84 -11.08
N ARG A 281 -1.75 7.18 -10.79
CA ARG A 281 -2.95 7.31 -11.61
C ARG A 281 -3.96 8.22 -10.91
N VAL A 282 -4.68 9.02 -11.67
CA VAL A 282 -5.86 9.76 -11.21
C VAL A 282 -7.08 9.01 -11.74
N PRO A 283 -7.78 8.20 -10.92
CA PRO A 283 -8.96 7.48 -11.37
C PRO A 283 -10.03 8.41 -11.94
N LEU A 284 -10.90 7.86 -12.79
CA LEU A 284 -12.05 8.59 -13.31
C LEU A 284 -12.89 9.12 -12.14
N GLY A 285 -12.99 10.43 -12.05
CA GLY A 285 -13.87 11.10 -11.11
C GLY A 285 -15.32 11.06 -11.55
N TRP A 286 -16.23 11.06 -10.59
CA TRP A 286 -17.66 11.28 -10.82
C TRP A 286 -17.93 12.78 -10.89
N THR A 287 -17.30 13.47 -11.85
CA THR A 287 -17.43 14.92 -12.03
C THR A 287 -17.98 15.24 -13.42
N GLY A 288 -18.73 16.34 -13.54
CA GLY A 288 -19.29 16.77 -14.82
C GLY A 288 -20.33 15.79 -15.36
N ASP A 289 -20.28 15.47 -16.65
CA ASP A 289 -21.27 14.60 -17.31
C ASP A 289 -21.32 13.16 -16.77
N ALA A 290 -20.26 12.71 -16.08
CA ALA A 290 -20.25 11.41 -15.42
C ALA A 290 -21.35 11.27 -14.34
N CYS A 291 -21.77 12.38 -13.71
CA CYS A 291 -22.87 12.37 -12.75
C CYS A 291 -24.21 11.96 -13.37
N LYS A 292 -24.36 12.06 -14.70
CA LYS A 292 -25.61 11.73 -15.42
C LYS A 292 -25.74 10.26 -15.76
N MET A 293 -24.70 9.45 -15.56
CA MET A 293 -24.71 8.02 -15.95
C MET A 293 -25.79 7.22 -15.23
N ALA A 294 -26.08 7.54 -13.97
CA ALA A 294 -27.13 6.88 -13.21
C ALA A 294 -28.52 7.15 -13.82
N HIS A 295 -28.80 8.39 -14.25
CA HIS A 295 -30.01 8.70 -15.01
C HIS A 295 -30.07 8.01 -16.38
N ILE A 296 -28.96 7.94 -17.12
CA ILE A 296 -28.91 7.23 -18.41
C ILE A 296 -29.25 5.75 -18.23
N ALA A 297 -28.67 5.11 -17.20
CA ALA A 297 -28.94 3.71 -16.88
C ALA A 297 -30.34 3.50 -16.28
N ASN A 298 -30.89 4.49 -15.57
CA ASN A 298 -32.15 4.43 -14.86
C ASN A 298 -33.04 5.64 -15.21
N PRO A 299 -33.61 5.70 -16.43
CA PRO A 299 -34.28 6.90 -16.94
C PRO A 299 -35.55 7.29 -16.18
N LEU A 300 -36.09 6.40 -15.35
CA LEU A 300 -37.25 6.64 -14.48
C LEU A 300 -36.86 7.12 -13.08
N HIS A 301 -35.56 7.17 -12.76
CA HIS A 301 -35.07 7.66 -11.48
C HIS A 301 -34.88 9.18 -11.57
N ASN A 302 -35.61 9.91 -10.73
CA ASN A 302 -35.40 11.34 -10.53
C ASN A 302 -34.20 11.51 -9.59
N GLU A 303 -33.04 11.90 -10.14
CA GLU A 303 -31.88 12.29 -9.32
C GLU A 303 -31.78 13.81 -9.25
N GLU A 304 -31.47 14.30 -8.04
CA GLU A 304 -30.84 15.59 -7.87
C GLU A 304 -29.36 15.48 -8.30
N ASP A 305 -28.82 16.51 -8.94
CA ASP A 305 -27.39 16.60 -9.26
C ASP A 305 -26.57 16.57 -7.96
N LYS A 306 -26.05 15.40 -7.60
CA LYS A 306 -25.15 15.23 -6.45
C LYS A 306 -23.72 15.54 -6.86
N ASP A 307 -23.04 16.35 -6.06
CA ASP A 307 -21.61 16.56 -6.21
C ASP A 307 -20.83 15.38 -5.61
N PHE A 308 -20.06 14.70 -6.45
CA PHE A 308 -19.18 13.59 -6.06
C PHE A 308 -17.70 13.96 -6.15
N SER A 309 -17.35 15.25 -6.23
CA SER A 309 -15.96 15.74 -6.22
C SER A 309 -15.16 15.22 -5.02
N GLU A 310 -15.82 15.04 -3.88
CA GLU A 310 -15.28 14.44 -2.65
C GLU A 310 -14.79 13.00 -2.82
N LYS A 311 -15.15 12.30 -3.91
CA LYS A 311 -14.67 10.93 -4.19
C LYS A 311 -13.35 10.89 -4.96
N GLN A 312 -12.87 12.02 -5.49
CA GLN A 312 -11.63 12.01 -6.27
C GLN A 312 -10.44 11.65 -5.38
N THR A 313 -9.60 10.75 -5.90
CA THR A 313 -8.29 10.40 -5.35
C THR A 313 -7.24 10.43 -6.45
N PHE A 314 -5.98 10.29 -6.07
CA PHE A 314 -4.88 9.86 -6.93
C PHE A 314 -4.15 8.71 -6.24
N GLU A 315 -3.70 7.71 -6.99
CA GLU A 315 -3.24 6.44 -6.45
C GLU A 315 -1.78 6.17 -6.82
N MET A 316 -1.00 5.68 -5.87
CA MET A 316 0.34 5.16 -6.07
C MET A 316 0.26 3.64 -6.24
N ARG A 317 0.68 3.13 -7.41
CA ARG A 317 0.39 1.74 -7.82
C ARG A 317 1.50 0.72 -7.57
N CYS A 318 2.72 1.19 -7.32
CA CYS A 318 3.85 0.27 -7.18
C CYS A 318 3.91 -0.50 -5.85
N PRO A 319 3.39 -0.05 -4.69
CA PRO A 319 3.52 -0.81 -3.47
C PRO A 319 2.81 -2.16 -3.57
N ASP A 320 3.23 -3.10 -2.73
CA ASP A 320 2.70 -4.45 -2.69
C ASP A 320 2.58 -4.97 -1.26
N GLY A 321 2.16 -6.23 -1.12
CA GLY A 321 1.89 -6.84 0.17
C GLY A 321 3.09 -6.92 1.12
N SER A 322 4.33 -6.69 0.64
CA SER A 322 5.53 -6.64 1.48
C SER A 322 5.74 -5.29 2.17
N ALA A 323 4.94 -4.27 1.84
CA ALA A 323 5.13 -2.92 2.35
C ALA A 323 5.12 -2.85 3.89
N ASN A 324 6.06 -2.08 4.45
CA ASN A 324 5.89 -1.58 5.81
C ASN A 324 4.88 -0.42 5.75
N ILE A 325 3.62 -0.73 6.05
CA ILE A 325 2.49 0.19 5.83
C ILE A 325 2.71 1.55 6.50
N TYR A 326 3.14 1.59 7.78
CA TYR A 326 3.39 2.86 8.45
C TYR A 326 4.50 3.67 7.76
N LEU A 327 5.65 3.03 7.46
CA LEU A 327 6.76 3.74 6.80
C LEU A 327 6.40 4.21 5.40
N LEU A 328 5.66 3.40 4.64
CA LEU A 328 5.17 3.77 3.31
C LEU A 328 4.26 4.99 3.38
N LEU A 329 3.26 4.98 4.27
CA LEU A 329 2.36 6.13 4.42
C LEU A 329 3.10 7.38 4.93
N GLY A 330 4.04 7.20 5.86
CA GLY A 330 4.93 8.28 6.30
C GLY A 330 5.78 8.85 5.16
N GLY A 331 6.33 7.99 4.30
CA GLY A 331 7.05 8.39 3.09
C GLY A 331 6.18 9.14 2.09
N LEU A 332 4.92 8.71 1.90
CA LEU A 332 3.96 9.41 1.04
C LEU A 332 3.61 10.80 1.61
N ALA A 333 3.45 10.94 2.93
CA ALA A 333 3.29 12.25 3.56
C ALA A 333 4.53 13.14 3.40
N VAL A 334 5.73 12.57 3.48
CA VAL A 334 6.99 13.28 3.18
C VAL A 334 7.02 13.74 1.71
N GLY A 335 6.64 12.88 0.77
CA GLY A 335 6.57 13.21 -0.66
C GLY A 335 5.55 14.31 -0.95
N ALA A 336 4.38 14.24 -0.33
CA ALA A 336 3.36 15.28 -0.43
C ALA A 336 3.87 16.64 0.08
N ARG A 337 4.50 16.66 1.26
CA ARG A 337 5.11 17.86 1.83
C ARG A 337 6.21 18.41 0.92
N HIS A 338 7.10 17.54 0.46
CA HIS A 338 8.20 17.89 -0.44
C HIS A 338 7.70 18.58 -1.70
N GLY A 339 6.70 18.00 -2.37
CA GLY A 339 6.07 18.59 -3.55
C GLY A 339 5.43 19.95 -3.30
N LEU A 340 4.75 20.12 -2.15
CA LEU A 340 4.14 21.39 -1.75
C LEU A 340 5.16 22.46 -1.32
N GLU A 341 6.38 22.09 -0.98
CA GLU A 341 7.48 23.02 -0.68
C GLU A 341 8.33 23.35 -1.93
N MET A 342 8.41 22.45 -2.91
CA MET A 342 9.15 22.66 -4.15
C MET A 342 8.53 23.79 -5.01
N GLU A 343 9.37 24.74 -5.42
CA GLU A 343 8.97 25.85 -6.30
C GLU A 343 8.61 25.39 -7.72
N ASN A 344 9.35 24.41 -8.25
CA ASN A 344 9.18 23.90 -9.62
C ASN A 344 8.22 22.68 -9.71
N SER A 345 7.51 22.34 -8.64
CA SER A 345 6.67 21.14 -8.56
C SER A 345 5.58 21.07 -9.64
N LEU A 346 4.94 22.19 -9.98
CA LEU A 346 3.93 22.20 -11.06
C LEU A 346 4.55 21.91 -12.43
N LYS A 347 5.71 22.51 -12.71
CA LYS A 347 6.44 22.24 -13.95
C LYS A 347 6.87 20.77 -14.03
N LEU A 348 7.35 20.20 -12.93
CA LEU A 348 7.68 18.78 -12.85
C LEU A 348 6.44 17.89 -13.08
N ALA A 349 5.28 18.27 -12.50
CA ALA A 349 4.03 17.56 -12.75
C ALA A 349 3.67 17.59 -14.25
N GLU A 350 3.81 18.74 -14.92
CA GLU A 350 3.54 18.85 -16.36
C GLU A 350 4.51 18.01 -17.20
N GLU A 351 5.80 18.00 -16.87
CA GLU A 351 6.83 17.22 -17.57
C GLU A 351 6.64 15.70 -17.42
N LEU A 352 6.11 15.25 -16.26
CA LEU A 352 5.85 13.85 -15.96
C LEU A 352 4.42 13.40 -16.29
N TYR A 353 3.58 14.27 -16.85
CA TYR A 353 2.22 13.92 -17.23
C TYR A 353 2.18 13.14 -18.54
N VAL A 354 1.45 12.03 -18.53
CA VAL A 354 1.30 11.13 -19.68
C VAL A 354 -0.16 10.77 -19.89
N ASN A 355 -0.70 11.16 -21.04
CA ASN A 355 -2.08 10.88 -21.47
C ASN A 355 -2.17 9.91 -22.66
N VAL A 356 -1.03 9.35 -23.08
CA VAL A 356 -0.94 8.39 -24.19
C VAL A 356 -0.51 7.02 -23.69
N ASN A 357 -0.73 5.97 -24.49
CA ASN A 357 -0.17 4.65 -24.24
C ASN A 357 1.34 4.66 -24.55
N ILE A 358 2.17 4.60 -23.51
CA ILE A 358 3.64 4.64 -23.62
C ILE A 358 4.24 3.38 -24.26
N PHE A 359 3.47 2.30 -24.39
CA PHE A 359 3.91 1.08 -25.04
C PHE A 359 3.70 1.09 -26.57
N ASP A 360 2.96 2.06 -27.09
CA ASP A 360 2.82 2.22 -28.53
C ASP A 360 4.13 2.75 -29.13
N LYS A 361 4.57 2.16 -30.25
CA LYS A 361 5.84 2.50 -30.91
C LYS A 361 5.97 3.99 -31.23
N GLU A 362 4.85 4.66 -31.49
CA GLU A 362 4.76 6.09 -31.79
C GLU A 362 5.14 6.98 -30.59
N ASN A 363 5.00 6.46 -29.36
CA ASN A 363 5.25 7.18 -28.11
C ASN A 363 6.61 6.83 -27.48
N LYS A 364 7.48 6.09 -28.17
CA LYS A 364 8.79 5.66 -27.65
C LYS A 364 9.67 6.83 -27.16
N ILE A 365 9.60 7.98 -27.83
CA ILE A 365 10.34 9.20 -27.44
C ILE A 365 9.91 9.72 -26.06
N ILE A 366 8.63 9.51 -25.69
CA ILE A 366 8.12 9.88 -24.37
C ILE A 366 8.66 8.89 -23.34
N LEU A 367 8.58 7.59 -23.63
CA LEU A 367 9.09 6.52 -22.76
C LEU A 367 10.58 6.68 -22.44
N ASP A 368 11.41 6.97 -23.45
CA ASP A 368 12.88 7.09 -23.30
C ASP A 368 13.30 8.27 -22.39
N LYS A 369 12.37 9.20 -22.09
CA LYS A 369 12.63 10.35 -21.17
C LYS A 369 12.24 10.05 -19.72
N LEU A 370 11.46 9.00 -19.47
CA LEU A 370 10.95 8.71 -18.14
C LEU A 370 11.99 7.92 -17.33
N LYS A 371 12.24 8.37 -16.11
CA LYS A 371 13.00 7.58 -15.13
C LYS A 371 12.23 6.30 -14.79
N GLN A 372 12.96 5.25 -14.40
CA GLN A 372 12.38 3.99 -13.95
C GLN A 372 12.47 3.87 -12.42
N LEU A 373 11.54 3.13 -11.85
CA LEU A 373 11.67 2.60 -10.49
C LEU A 373 12.86 1.63 -10.39
N PRO A 374 13.40 1.43 -9.17
CA PRO A 374 14.43 0.43 -8.92
C PRO A 374 13.99 -0.98 -9.31
N SER A 375 14.97 -1.81 -9.65
CA SER A 375 14.81 -3.20 -10.08
C SER A 375 15.21 -4.22 -9.03
N SER A 376 15.61 -3.77 -7.83
CA SER A 376 16.01 -4.61 -6.69
C SER A 376 15.89 -3.87 -5.36
N CYS A 377 15.87 -4.61 -4.25
CA CYS A 377 15.96 -4.05 -2.90
C CYS A 377 17.25 -3.26 -2.74
N TRP A 378 18.34 -3.76 -3.33
CA TRP A 378 19.63 -3.09 -3.33
C TRP A 378 19.56 -1.68 -3.93
N GLU A 379 19.01 -1.54 -5.15
CA GLU A 379 18.87 -0.25 -5.81
C GLU A 379 17.92 0.68 -5.03
N SER A 380 16.83 0.16 -4.47
CA SER A 380 15.94 0.93 -3.60
C SER A 380 16.65 1.48 -2.37
N ALA A 381 17.57 0.70 -1.79
CA ALA A 381 18.41 1.15 -0.68
C ALA A 381 19.37 2.28 -1.10
N GLU A 382 19.92 2.24 -2.31
CA GLU A 382 20.79 3.30 -2.83
C GLU A 382 20.03 4.60 -3.03
N TYR A 383 18.86 4.56 -3.64
CA TYR A 383 18.00 5.73 -3.78
C TYR A 383 17.51 6.25 -2.43
N LEU A 384 17.21 5.38 -1.46
CA LEU A 384 16.87 5.78 -0.11
C LEU A 384 18.01 6.57 0.56
N LEU A 385 19.26 6.12 0.40
CA LEU A 385 20.43 6.81 0.94
C LEU A 385 20.72 8.13 0.21
N GLU A 386 20.54 8.18 -1.10
CA GLU A 386 20.69 9.39 -1.91
C GLU A 386 19.66 10.46 -1.54
N GLN A 387 18.41 10.04 -1.32
CA GLN A 387 17.28 10.94 -1.05
C GLN A 387 17.00 11.14 0.46
N LYS A 388 17.88 10.64 1.34
CA LYS A 388 17.67 10.63 2.80
C LYS A 388 17.33 12.01 3.38
N ASP A 389 17.91 13.08 2.82
CA ASP A 389 17.75 14.44 3.30
C ASP A 389 16.28 14.92 3.26
N VAL A 390 15.50 14.41 2.31
CA VAL A 390 14.06 14.71 2.20
C VAL A 390 13.27 14.12 3.36
N TYR A 391 13.68 12.93 3.84
CA TYR A 391 13.04 12.17 4.90
C TYR A 391 13.46 12.65 6.31
N ILE A 392 14.73 12.96 6.53
CA ILE A 392 15.21 13.41 7.85
C ILE A 392 14.85 14.87 8.14
N LYS A 393 14.46 15.64 7.12
CA LYS A 393 14.02 17.03 7.28
C LYS A 393 12.91 17.12 8.33
N TYR A 394 13.04 18.10 9.24
CA TYR A 394 12.17 18.29 10.41
C TYR A 394 12.19 17.13 11.43
N GLY A 395 13.15 16.20 11.37
CA GLY A 395 13.27 15.10 12.33
C GLY A 395 12.19 14.02 12.17
N ILE A 396 11.58 13.91 10.99
CA ILE A 396 10.53 12.92 10.71
C ILE A 396 11.13 11.52 10.77
N PHE A 397 12.14 11.25 9.93
CA PHE A 397 12.94 10.02 9.98
C PHE A 397 14.26 10.29 10.72
N SER A 398 14.81 9.27 11.36
CA SER A 398 16.19 9.33 11.88
C SER A 398 17.17 8.77 10.84
N GLU A 399 18.37 9.34 10.79
CA GLU A 399 19.42 8.87 9.89
C GLU A 399 19.82 7.41 10.17
N GLY A 400 19.87 7.03 11.45
CA GLY A 400 20.15 5.64 11.85
C GLY A 400 19.14 4.65 11.26
N MET A 401 17.85 4.95 11.38
CA MET A 401 16.78 4.09 10.84
C MET A 401 16.87 3.95 9.32
N ILE A 402 17.15 5.04 8.59
CA ILE A 402 17.34 5.00 7.14
C ILE A 402 18.53 4.12 6.76
N ASN A 403 19.67 4.30 7.45
CA ASN A 403 20.89 3.54 7.19
C ASN A 403 20.69 2.04 7.47
N ASP A 404 19.98 1.70 8.54
CA ASP A 404 19.74 0.31 8.90
C ASP A 404 18.76 -0.37 7.94
N LEU A 405 17.69 0.32 7.53
CA LEU A 405 16.78 -0.18 6.50
C LEU A 405 17.53 -0.41 5.18
N ALA A 406 18.36 0.55 4.76
CA ALA A 406 19.18 0.40 3.57
C ALA A 406 20.14 -0.81 3.70
N LYS A 407 20.73 -1.04 4.88
CA LYS A 407 21.58 -2.20 5.15
C LYS A 407 20.81 -3.52 5.08
N GLN A 408 19.59 -3.56 5.63
CA GLN A 408 18.72 -4.74 5.55
C GLN A 408 18.38 -5.06 4.08
N LEU A 409 17.93 -4.08 3.31
CA LEU A 409 17.59 -4.25 1.90
C LEU A 409 18.80 -4.72 1.08
N LYS A 410 19.99 -4.15 1.31
CA LYS A 410 21.23 -4.59 0.67
C LYS A 410 21.64 -6.02 1.07
N SER A 411 21.25 -6.49 2.26
CA SER A 411 21.60 -7.84 2.74
C SER A 411 20.98 -8.96 1.90
N TYR A 412 19.92 -8.68 1.12
CA TYR A 412 19.36 -9.65 0.19
C TYR A 412 20.28 -9.97 -1.00
N ASN A 413 21.24 -9.09 -1.32
CA ASN A 413 22.15 -9.23 -2.46
C ASN A 413 21.39 -9.58 -3.76
N ASP A 414 20.31 -8.84 -4.03
CA ASP A 414 19.35 -9.09 -5.10
C ASP A 414 19.57 -8.24 -6.36
N GLU A 415 20.75 -7.62 -6.49
CA GLU A 415 21.15 -6.95 -7.73
C GLU A 415 21.06 -7.93 -8.91
N ASN A 416 20.52 -7.44 -10.04
CA ASN A 416 20.34 -8.20 -11.27
C ASN A 416 19.64 -9.56 -11.05
N LEU A 417 18.75 -9.67 -10.04
CA LEU A 417 18.13 -10.94 -9.68
C LEU A 417 17.27 -11.49 -10.82
N SER A 418 16.52 -10.62 -11.49
CA SER A 418 15.69 -10.98 -12.65
C SER A 418 16.52 -11.62 -13.77
N GLU A 419 17.69 -11.07 -14.11
CA GLU A 419 18.62 -11.65 -15.08
C GLU A 419 19.19 -12.97 -14.58
N ARG A 420 19.60 -13.04 -13.30
CA ARG A 420 20.17 -14.25 -12.70
C ARG A 420 19.18 -15.41 -12.65
N LEU A 421 17.89 -15.12 -12.50
CA LEU A 421 16.81 -16.09 -12.43
C LEU A 421 16.16 -16.39 -13.79
N TYR A 422 16.51 -15.67 -14.85
CA TYR A 422 15.93 -15.88 -16.17
C TYR A 422 16.05 -17.34 -16.62
N GLY A 423 14.90 -17.96 -16.92
CA GLY A 423 14.81 -19.38 -17.30
C GLY A 423 14.99 -20.40 -16.18
N LYS A 424 15.29 -19.99 -14.94
CA LYS A 424 15.54 -20.88 -13.78
C LYS A 424 14.31 -21.04 -12.90
N LYS A 425 13.32 -21.80 -13.38
CA LYS A 425 12.02 -22.01 -12.71
C LYS A 425 12.15 -22.45 -11.24
N GLU A 426 13.00 -23.43 -10.95
CA GLU A 426 13.19 -23.93 -9.56
C GLU A 426 13.78 -22.88 -8.62
N ALA A 427 14.70 -22.05 -9.10
CA ALA A 427 15.30 -20.99 -8.29
C ALA A 427 14.29 -19.88 -7.98
N ILE A 428 13.43 -19.53 -8.96
CA ILE A 428 12.32 -18.60 -8.75
C ILE A 428 11.34 -19.17 -7.73
N LYS A 429 10.95 -20.44 -7.89
CA LYS A 429 10.04 -21.11 -6.96
C LYS A 429 10.57 -21.08 -5.52
N LYS A 430 11.85 -21.44 -5.33
CA LYS A 430 12.48 -21.40 -3.99
C LYS A 430 12.47 -20.00 -3.38
N LEU A 431 12.76 -18.97 -4.17
CA LEU A 431 12.71 -17.59 -3.71
C LEU A 431 11.27 -17.19 -3.32
N VAL A 432 10.29 -17.54 -4.13
CA VAL A 432 8.88 -17.26 -3.82
C VAL A 432 8.46 -17.98 -2.54
N GLU A 433 8.84 -19.24 -2.36
CA GLU A 433 8.55 -20.02 -1.14
C GLU A 433 9.17 -19.38 0.11
N GLU A 434 10.37 -18.80 0.01
CA GLU A 434 11.04 -18.08 1.10
C GLU A 434 10.24 -16.84 1.55
N PHE A 435 9.58 -16.16 0.61
CA PHE A 435 8.87 -14.90 0.85
C PHE A 435 7.34 -15.01 0.69
N ILE A 436 6.77 -16.23 0.72
CA ILE A 436 5.35 -16.45 0.43
C ILE A 436 4.42 -15.81 1.48
N HIS A 437 4.92 -15.58 2.70
CA HIS A 437 4.17 -15.06 3.85
C HIS A 437 4.56 -13.63 4.26
N CYS A 438 5.05 -12.82 3.32
CA CYS A 438 5.56 -11.47 3.60
C CYS A 438 4.56 -10.46 4.20
#